data_AF-A0A4W5Q4D0-F1
#
_entry.id   AF-A0A4W5Q4D0-F1
#
_cell.length_a   1.000
_cell.length_b   1.000
_cell.length_c   1.000
_cell.angle_alpha   90.00
_cell.angle_beta   90.00
_cell.angle_gamma   90.00
#
_symmetry.space_group_name_H-M   'P 1'
#
loop_
_entity.id
_entity.type
_entity.pdbx_description
1 polymer ?
#
loop_
_entity_poly.entity_id
_entity_poly.type
_entity_poly.pdbx_seq_one_letter_code
_entity_poly.pdbx_strand_id
1 'polypeptide(L)'
;MYKDIFFCSDVDRSGMLSSSQLRNAIMASGIRLSDNLLNLIALRYGGSSGNISLESFISLVLHMDRIAKIFRELNNGVAISL
;
A
#
# COMPACT_ATOMS: atom_id res chain seq x y z
N MET A 1 2.32 5.15 13.11
CA MET A 1 1.91 5.77 11.84
C MET A 1 1.13 4.81 10.95
N TYR A 2 1.75 3.87 10.21
CA TYR A 2 0.98 3.00 9.29
C TYR A 2 -0.02 2.06 9.98
N LYS A 3 0.28 1.61 11.20
CA LYS A 3 -0.69 0.87 12.03
C LYS A 3 -1.92 1.74 12.34
N ASP A 4 -1.72 3.01 12.69
CA ASP A 4 -2.82 3.92 13.00
C ASP A 4 -3.68 4.18 11.77
N ILE A 5 -3.05 4.38 10.61
CA ILE A 5 -3.75 4.51 9.31
C ILE A 5 -4.59 3.27 9.01
N PHE A 6 -4.04 2.07 9.25
CA PHE A 6 -4.77 0.81 9.07
C PHE A 6 -6.01 0.77 9.95
N PHE A 7 -5.87 0.98 11.26
CA PHE A 7 -7.00 0.90 12.19
C PHE A 7 -8.03 2.01 11.98
N CYS A 8 -7.62 3.20 11.57
CA CYS A 8 -8.56 4.26 11.17
C CYS A 8 -9.32 3.92 9.88
N SER A 9 -8.76 3.07 9.02
CA SER A 9 -9.37 2.66 7.74
C SER A 9 -10.19 1.38 7.85
N ASP A 10 -9.93 0.54 8.85
CA ASP A 10 -10.71 -0.66 9.19
C ASP A 10 -12.02 -0.28 9.90
N VAL A 11 -12.90 0.40 9.16
CA VAL A 11 -14.16 0.97 9.65
C VAL A 11 -15.09 -0.08 10.27
N ASP A 12 -15.16 -1.27 9.68
CA ASP A 12 -15.99 -2.38 10.16
C ASP A 12 -15.29 -3.21 11.25
N ARG A 13 -14.04 -2.89 11.61
CA ARG A 13 -13.23 -3.55 12.63
C ARG A 13 -13.09 -5.06 12.37
N SER A 14 -12.98 -5.41 11.10
CA SER A 14 -12.82 -6.80 10.68
C SER A 14 -11.41 -7.34 10.96
N GLY A 15 -10.45 -6.45 11.23
CA GLY A 15 -9.03 -6.77 11.30
C GLY A 15 -8.39 -6.88 9.91
N MET A 16 -9.12 -6.57 8.84
CA MET A 16 -8.65 -6.59 7.46
C MET A 16 -9.19 -5.38 6.69
N LEU A 17 -8.52 -5.01 5.60
CA LEU A 17 -9.02 -3.97 4.69
C LEU A 17 -9.62 -4.61 3.45
N SER A 18 -10.90 -4.33 3.21
CA SER A 18 -11.50 -4.49 1.89
C SER A 18 -10.87 -3.53 0.86
N SER A 19 -11.16 -3.73 -0.43
CA SER A 19 -10.64 -2.87 -1.51
C SER A 19 -10.98 -1.37 -1.31
N SER A 20 -12.18 -1.06 -0.80
CA SER A 20 -12.59 0.32 -0.53
C SER A 20 -11.85 0.91 0.68
N GLN A 21 -11.69 0.15 1.75
CA GLN A 21 -10.93 0.59 2.93
C GLN A 21 -9.44 0.73 2.63
N LEU A 22 -8.88 -0.16 1.82
CA LEU A 22 -7.51 -0.07 1.32
C LEU A 22 -7.28 1.23 0.54
N ARG A 23 -8.22 1.61 -0.34
CA ARG A 23 -8.15 2.87 -1.07
C ARG A 23 -8.02 4.04 -0.10
N ASN A 24 -8.85 4.07 0.94
CA ASN A 24 -8.83 5.13 1.95
C ASN A 24 -7.48 5.14 2.70
N ALA A 25 -6.97 3.97 3.09
CA ALA A 25 -5.69 3.83 3.78
C ALA A 25 -4.51 4.36 2.93
N ILE A 26 -4.51 4.06 1.63
CA ILE A 26 -3.48 4.53 0.69
C ILE A 26 -3.57 6.05 0.48
N MET A 27 -4.78 6.61 0.37
CA MET A 27 -4.94 8.07 0.29
C MET A 27 -4.47 8.75 1.58
N ALA A 28 -4.79 8.18 2.74
CA ALA A 28 -4.37 8.69 4.04
C ALA A 28 -2.85 8.60 4.28
N SER A 29 -2.14 7.70 3.60
CA SER A 29 -0.67 7.66 3.60
C SER A 29 -0.02 8.66 2.64
N GLY A 30 -0.82 9.47 1.93
CA GLY A 30 -0.34 10.47 0.97
C GLY A 30 -0.03 9.92 -0.42
N ILE A 31 -0.35 8.65 -0.67
CA ILE A 31 -0.11 7.98 -1.95
C ILE A 31 -1.37 8.10 -2.82
N ARG A 32 -1.20 8.47 -4.08
CA ARG A 32 -2.29 8.46 -5.08
C ARG A 32 -2.02 7.37 -6.11
N LEU A 33 -2.95 6.45 -6.24
CA LEU A 33 -2.87 5.35 -7.21
C LEU A 33 -4.08 5.39 -8.15
N SER A 34 -3.87 4.93 -9.39
CA SER A 34 -4.97 4.65 -10.30
C SER A 34 -5.75 3.42 -9.85
N ASP A 35 -6.99 3.30 -10.30
CA ASP A 35 -7.86 2.16 -9.97
C ASP A 35 -7.25 0.83 -10.43
N ASN A 36 -6.62 0.82 -11.60
CA ASN A 36 -5.93 -0.37 -12.11
C ASN A 36 -4.80 -0.82 -11.18
N LEU A 37 -4.00 0.12 -10.66
CA LEU A 37 -2.90 -0.21 -9.75
C LEU A 37 -3.41 -0.65 -8.38
N LEU A 38 -4.50 -0.04 -7.89
CA LEU A 38 -5.17 -0.50 -6.67
C LEU A 38 -5.67 -1.94 -6.81
N ASN A 39 -6.26 -2.29 -7.95
CA ASN A 39 -6.71 -3.66 -8.23
C ASN A 39 -5.54 -4.65 -8.23
N LEU A 40 -4.42 -4.29 -8.86
CA LEU A 40 -3.21 -5.13 -8.85
C LEU A 40 -2.66 -5.33 -7.43
N ILE A 41 -2.69 -4.28 -6.60
CA ILE A 41 -2.30 -4.37 -5.19
C ILE A 41 -3.23 -5.30 -4.41
N ALA A 42 -4.55 -5.15 -4.57
CA ALA A 42 -5.53 -6.01 -3.92
C ALA A 42 -5.32 -7.48 -4.31
N LEU A 43 -5.04 -7.77 -5.58
CA LEU A 43 -4.70 -9.11 -6.04
C LEU A 43 -3.38 -9.63 -5.45
N ARG A 44 -2.36 -8.78 -5.34
CA ARG A 44 -1.03 -9.18 -4.88
C ARG A 44 -0.92 -9.36 -3.36
N TYR A 45 -1.72 -8.63 -2.58
CA TYR A 45 -1.61 -8.54 -1.12
C TYR A 45 -2.88 -9.00 -0.36
N GLY A 46 -4.00 -9.23 -1.05
CA GLY A 46 -5.31 -9.57 -0.46
C GLY A 46 -5.55 -11.05 -0.15
N GLY A 47 -4.55 -11.92 -0.33
CA GLY A 47 -4.69 -13.36 -0.04
C GLY A 47 -5.88 -14.02 -0.75
N SER A 48 -6.47 -15.05 -0.13
CA SER A 48 -7.61 -15.79 -0.68
C SER A 48 -8.96 -15.08 -0.54
N SER A 49 -9.11 -14.18 0.44
CA SER A 49 -10.34 -13.42 0.68
C SER A 49 -10.45 -12.16 -0.18
N GLY A 50 -9.34 -11.71 -0.77
CA GLY A 50 -9.23 -10.39 -1.41
C GLY A 50 -9.08 -9.23 -0.42
N ASN A 51 -9.11 -9.51 0.89
CA ASN A 51 -8.94 -8.50 1.94
C ASN A 51 -7.48 -8.50 2.44
N ILE A 52 -6.99 -7.32 2.79
CA ILE A 52 -5.58 -7.10 3.15
C ILE A 52 -5.43 -7.09 4.67
N SER A 53 -4.58 -7.97 5.21
CA SER A 53 -4.20 -7.94 6.63
C SER A 53 -3.26 -6.78 6.96
N LEU A 54 -3.06 -6.51 8.25
CA LEU A 54 -2.13 -5.48 8.70
C LEU A 54 -0.70 -5.71 8.21
N GLU A 55 -0.22 -6.95 8.25
CA GLU A 55 1.13 -7.32 7.80
C GLU A 55 1.29 -7.07 6.30
N SER A 56 0.30 -7.50 5.51
CA SER A 56 0.27 -7.26 4.06
C SER A 56 0.21 -5.77 3.72
N PHE A 57 -0.56 -4.99 4.48
CA PHE A 57 -0.64 -3.53 4.30
C PHE A 57 0.70 -2.84 4.60
N ILE A 58 1.36 -3.20 5.71
CA ILE A 58 2.68 -2.62 6.06
C ILE A 58 3.72 -2.99 4.99
N SER A 59 3.73 -4.25 4.55
CA SER A 59 4.63 -4.72 3.49
C SER A 59 4.42 -3.94 2.19
N LEU A 60 3.16 -3.75 1.80
CA LEU A 60 2.79 -2.94 0.63
C LEU A 60 3.34 -1.51 0.72
N VAL A 61 3.08 -0.78 1.81
CA VAL A 61 3.46 0.63 1.89
C VAL A 61 4.98 0.81 1.92
N LEU A 62 5.71 -0.06 2.61
CA LEU A 62 7.18 -0.06 2.60
C LEU A 62 7.74 -0.37 1.21
N HIS A 63 7.14 -1.33 0.50
CA HIS A 63 7.55 -1.67 -0.86
C HIS A 63 7.32 -0.50 -1.83
N MET A 64 6.16 0.16 -1.73
CA MET A 64 5.84 1.33 -2.53
C MET A 64 6.81 2.49 -2.28
N ASP A 65 7.15 2.78 -1.02
CA ASP A 65 8.12 3.82 -0.67
C ASP A 65 9.50 3.52 -1.26
N ARG A 66 9.94 2.25 -1.16
CA ARG A 66 11.21 1.80 -1.74
C ARG A 66 11.25 1.94 -3.26
N ILE A 67 10.20 1.48 -3.95
CA ILE A 67 10.11 1.62 -5.42
C ILE A 67 10.13 3.11 -5.81
N ALA A 68 9.38 3.95 -5.09
CA ALA A 68 9.33 5.38 -5.38
C ALA A 68 10.70 6.05 -5.15
N LYS A 69 11.44 5.65 -4.12
CA LYS A 69 12.80 6.13 -3.86
C LYS A 69 13.77 5.72 -4.99
N ILE A 70 13.79 4.44 -5.34
CA ILE A 70 14.61 3.90 -6.43
C ILE A 70 14.31 4.63 -7.74
N PHE A 71 13.03 4.82 -8.06
CA PHE A 71 12.62 5.53 -9.26
C PHE A 71 13.14 6.98 -9.28
N ARG A 72 13.07 7.71 -8.16
CA ARG A 72 13.61 9.07 -8.05
C ARG A 72 15.12 9.10 -8.21
N GLU A 73 15.84 8.16 -7.62
CA GLU A 73 17.31 8.05 -7.74
C GLU A 73 17.73 7.82 -9.19
N LEU A 74 17.09 6.87 -9.88
CA LEU A 74 17.33 6.60 -11.30
C LEU A 74 17.01 7.82 -12.16
N ASN A 75 15.87 8.47 -11.91
CA ASN A 75 15.47 9.66 -12.65
C ASN A 75 16.46 10.83 -12.46
N ASN A 76 17.11 10.90 -11.29
CA ASN A 76 18.12 11.92 -10.99
C ASN A 76 19.53 11.54 -11.47
N GLY A 77 19.69 10.41 -12.17
CA GLY A 77 20.98 9.94 -12.67
C GLY A 77 21.91 9.39 -11.59
N VAL A 78 21.39 9.07 -10.40
CA VAL A 78 22.15 8.43 -9.33
C VAL A 78 22.35 6.96 -9.69
N ALA A 79 23.60 6.50 -9.69
CA ALA A 79 23.91 5.08 -9.86
C ALA A 79 23.42 4.29 -8.64
N ILE A 80 22.55 3.30 -8.85
CA ILE A 80 22.15 2.37 -7.79
C ILE A 80 23.30 1.40 -7.55
N SER A 81 23.89 1.43 -6.36
CA SER A 81 24.71 0.33 -5.87
C SER A 81 23.81 -0.77 -5.30
N LEU A 82 23.81 -1.96 -5.91
CA LEU A 82 23.11 -3.15 -5.44
C LEU A 82 23.92 -3.90 -4.37
#